data_AF-A0A9E0HGM9-F1
#
_entry.id   AF-A0A9E0HGM9-F1
#
_cell.length_a   1.000
_cell.length_b   1.000
_cell.length_c   1.000
_cell.angle_alpha   90.00
_cell.angle_beta   90.00
_cell.angle_gamma   90.00
#
_symmetry.space_group_name_H-M   'P 1'
#
loop_
_entity.id
_entity.type
_entity.pdbx_description
1 polymer ?
#
loop_
_entity_poly.entity_id
_entity_poly.type
_entity_poly.pdbx_seq_one_letter_code
_entity_poly.pdbx_strand_id
1 'polypeptide(L)'
;MLVGGLFALAAMALRDRGPGIPEEDHEPTADRADVTMVCVVLDATVRPAVQAALDRLGRTADPTQADGRSRLLHEVTVLLRRHRAAWVYGGAIDHPMTDLDEARRMFRQRTGTARSTYTTEVLRNADGQVLIDDAPVVTRSSEGPGLLLVTLLVASRRQLVTVGVPEDGEALRRAIEALGCLNPAALIALEIVWTPAAPTDRMTSAEAERVLTALGCRFAKLPGALAGTAICDFCDGLYPAEAYSCVHCGAAPRGTVTA
;
A
#
# COMPACT_ATOMS: atom_id res chain seq x y z
N MET A 1 -16.74 3.11 9.95
CA MET A 1 -16.74 2.77 8.52
C MET A 1 -16.01 3.88 7.80
N LEU A 2 -14.90 3.57 7.14
CA LEU A 2 -14.14 4.54 6.33
C LEU A 2 -14.77 4.57 4.94
N VAL A 3 -15.28 5.74 4.53
CA VAL A 3 -15.94 5.94 3.24
C VAL A 3 -14.86 6.23 2.22
N GLY A 4 -14.33 5.20 1.57
CA GLY A 4 -13.37 5.41 0.50
C GLY A 4 -13.33 4.26 -0.49
N GLY A 5 -13.23 4.63 -1.77
CA GLY A 5 -13.02 3.69 -2.85
C GLY A 5 -11.66 3.02 -2.72
N LEU A 6 -11.64 1.74 -3.06
CA LEU A 6 -10.52 0.83 -3.11
C LEU A 6 -10.19 0.56 -4.56
N PHE A 7 -8.91 0.64 -4.88
CA PHE A 7 -8.39 0.01 -6.07
C PHE A 7 -7.43 -1.10 -5.60
N ALA A 8 -7.77 -2.35 -5.93
CA ALA A 8 -7.02 -3.52 -5.52
C ALA A 8 -6.62 -4.32 -6.75
N LEU A 9 -5.32 -4.42 -6.99
CA LEU A 9 -4.79 -5.40 -7.92
C LEU A 9 -4.30 -6.59 -7.11
N ALA A 10 -4.98 -7.74 -7.29
CA ALA A 10 -4.62 -9.00 -6.65
C ALA A 10 -4.03 -9.96 -7.67
N ALA A 11 -2.78 -10.32 -7.45
CA ALA A 11 -2.09 -11.33 -8.22
C ALA A 11 -1.85 -12.57 -7.35
N MET A 12 -2.90 -13.39 -7.14
CA MET A 12 -2.75 -14.69 -6.51
C MET A 12 -2.58 -15.77 -7.58
N ALA A 13 -1.33 -16.01 -8.00
CA ALA A 13 -1.01 -17.20 -8.79
C ALA A 13 -0.64 -18.35 -7.85
N LEU A 14 -1.65 -18.98 -7.27
CA LEU A 14 -1.46 -20.28 -6.62
C LEU A 14 -2.19 -21.31 -7.47
N ARG A 15 -1.48 -21.88 -8.44
CA ARG A 15 -1.88 -23.18 -8.98
C ARG A 15 -1.84 -24.18 -7.83
N ASP A 16 -2.98 -24.79 -7.53
CA ASP A 16 -2.96 -26.07 -6.82
C ASP A 16 -2.13 -27.04 -7.66
N ARG A 17 -1.20 -27.75 -7.02
CA ARG A 17 -0.64 -28.96 -7.64
C ARG A 17 -1.85 -29.87 -7.89
N GLY A 18 -2.17 -30.11 -9.17
CA GLY A 18 -3.10 -31.18 -9.54
C GLY A 18 -2.59 -32.52 -8.97
N PRO A 19 -3.46 -33.54 -8.84
CA PRO A 19 -3.07 -34.82 -8.25
C PRO A 19 -1.88 -35.40 -9.01
N GLY A 20 -0.71 -35.40 -8.36
CA GLY A 20 0.56 -35.83 -8.92
C GLY A 20 0.74 -37.34 -8.82
N ILE A 21 1.27 -37.92 -9.89
CA ILE A 21 1.78 -39.29 -9.98
C ILE A 21 2.87 -39.48 -8.91
N PRO A 22 3.04 -40.67 -8.30
CA PRO A 22 4.07 -40.88 -7.29
C PRO A 22 5.45 -40.83 -7.98
N GLU A 23 6.25 -39.79 -7.68
CA GLU A 23 7.66 -39.72 -8.05
C GLU A 23 8.55 -39.99 -6.83
N GLU A 24 9.68 -40.64 -7.10
CA GLU A 24 10.62 -41.30 -6.19
C GLU A 24 11.25 -40.40 -5.12
N ASP A 25 11.75 -41.03 -4.04
CA ASP A 25 12.34 -40.48 -2.81
C ASP A 25 13.39 -39.37 -3.02
N HIS A 26 12.93 -38.15 -3.28
CA HIS A 26 13.66 -36.92 -3.01
C HIS A 26 13.08 -36.32 -1.73
N GLU A 27 13.89 -36.27 -0.66
CA GLU A 27 13.51 -35.57 0.57
C GLU A 27 13.11 -34.14 0.18
N PRO A 28 11.83 -33.74 0.33
CA PRO A 28 11.39 -32.47 -0.21
C PRO A 28 12.13 -31.37 0.55
N THR A 29 13.02 -30.63 -0.12
CA THR A 29 13.45 -29.33 0.39
C THR A 29 12.18 -28.55 0.69
N ALA A 30 11.90 -28.29 1.96
CA ALA A 30 10.69 -27.62 2.39
C ALA A 30 10.53 -26.33 1.58
N ASP A 31 9.48 -26.24 0.76
CA ASP A 31 9.17 -25.04 0.00
C ASP A 31 8.80 -23.98 1.04
N ARG A 32 9.65 -22.96 1.18
CA ARG A 32 9.52 -21.92 2.19
C ARG A 32 9.32 -20.57 1.53
N ALA A 33 8.61 -19.70 2.23
CA ALA A 33 8.30 -18.37 1.76
C ALA A 33 8.29 -17.34 2.89
N ASP A 34 8.69 -16.13 2.53
CA ASP A 34 8.62 -14.90 3.30
C ASP A 34 7.36 -14.14 2.88
N VAL A 35 6.69 -13.46 3.83
CA VAL A 35 5.54 -12.59 3.53
C VAL A 35 5.77 -11.23 4.14
N THR A 36 5.97 -10.23 3.28
CA THR A 36 6.23 -8.84 3.69
C THR A 36 5.12 -7.92 3.18
N MET A 37 4.65 -7.03 4.06
CA MET A 37 3.80 -5.89 3.73
C MET A 37 4.58 -4.59 3.91
N VAL A 38 4.51 -3.69 2.93
CA VAL A 38 5.03 -2.32 3.02
C VAL A 38 3.89 -1.34 2.75
N CYS A 39 3.70 -0.41 3.68
CA CYS A 39 2.71 0.66 3.65
C CYS A 39 3.42 2.00 3.41
N VAL A 40 3.01 2.78 2.40
CA VAL A 40 3.55 4.14 2.13
C VAL A 40 2.40 5.13 1.99
N VAL A 41 2.40 6.18 2.82
CA VAL A 41 1.47 7.30 2.68
C VAL A 41 2.16 8.45 1.98
N LEU A 42 1.52 9.01 0.97
CA LEU A 42 1.99 10.11 0.12
C LEU A 42 1.15 11.36 0.36
N ASP A 43 1.78 12.53 0.28
CA ASP A 43 1.10 13.81 0.36
C ASP A 43 0.26 14.12 -0.89
N ALA A 44 -0.51 15.21 -0.79
CA ALA A 44 -1.43 15.60 -1.85
C ALA A 44 -0.77 16.09 -3.14
N THR A 45 0.50 16.52 -3.10
CA THR A 45 1.20 17.12 -4.24
C THR A 45 1.45 16.11 -5.35
N VAL A 46 1.65 14.84 -4.98
CA VAL A 46 1.92 13.74 -5.92
C VAL A 46 0.71 12.84 -6.15
N ARG A 47 -0.33 12.94 -5.31
CA ARG A 47 -1.47 12.01 -5.35
C ARG A 47 -2.08 11.86 -6.76
N PRO A 48 -2.45 12.93 -7.50
CA PRO A 48 -3.11 12.75 -8.79
C PRO A 48 -2.24 11.98 -9.80
N ALA A 49 -0.93 12.24 -9.81
CA ALA A 49 0.00 11.57 -10.69
C ALA A 49 0.21 10.09 -10.31
N VAL A 50 0.33 9.81 -9.01
CA VAL A 50 0.51 8.44 -8.51
C VAL A 50 -0.76 7.60 -8.71
N GLN A 51 -1.94 8.14 -8.41
CA GLN A 51 -3.23 7.47 -8.70
C GLN A 51 -3.36 7.15 -10.19
N ALA A 52 -3.14 8.12 -11.08
CA ALA A 52 -3.24 7.88 -12.52
C ALA A 52 -2.23 6.82 -13.02
N ALA A 53 -1.04 6.78 -12.42
CA ALA A 53 -0.06 5.74 -12.73
C ALA A 53 -0.51 4.36 -12.23
N LEU A 54 -1.00 4.25 -10.99
CA LEU A 54 -1.51 3.01 -10.41
C LEU A 54 -2.75 2.50 -11.16
N ASP A 55 -3.68 3.37 -11.54
CA ASP A 55 -4.84 3.04 -12.37
C ASP A 55 -4.41 2.46 -13.72
N ARG A 56 -3.45 3.09 -14.40
CA ARG A 56 -2.93 2.61 -15.68
C ARG A 56 -2.30 1.23 -15.50
N LEU A 57 -1.41 1.08 -14.53
CA LEU A 57 -0.77 -0.20 -14.21
C LEU A 57 -1.81 -1.28 -13.89
N GLY A 58 -2.81 -0.91 -13.10
CA GLY A 58 -3.92 -1.77 -12.70
C GLY A 58 -4.72 -2.31 -13.88
N ARG A 59 -4.91 -1.51 -14.93
CA ARG A 59 -5.65 -1.88 -16.15
C ARG A 59 -4.83 -2.72 -17.12
N THR A 60 -3.51 -2.49 -17.18
CA THR A 60 -2.66 -3.08 -18.24
C THR A 60 -1.80 -4.24 -17.78
N ALA A 61 -1.58 -4.40 -16.47
CA ALA A 61 -0.77 -5.49 -15.97
C ALA A 61 -1.48 -6.84 -16.15
N ASP A 62 -0.69 -7.88 -16.47
CA ASP A 62 -1.14 -9.27 -16.44
C ASP A 62 -0.60 -9.96 -15.16
N PRO A 63 -1.32 -9.89 -14.03
CA PRO A 63 -0.89 -10.51 -12.78
C PRO A 63 -0.92 -12.05 -12.81
N THR A 64 -1.53 -12.67 -13.83
CA THR A 64 -1.62 -14.14 -13.91
C THR A 64 -0.27 -14.77 -14.22
N GLN A 65 0.60 -14.05 -14.93
CA GLN A 65 1.95 -14.47 -15.30
C GLN A 65 3.00 -13.99 -14.29
N ALA A 66 4.01 -14.83 -14.02
CA ALA A 66 5.09 -14.48 -13.09
C ALA A 66 5.87 -13.24 -13.54
N ASP A 67 6.15 -13.13 -14.85
CA ASP A 67 6.80 -11.96 -15.44
C ASP A 67 5.95 -10.70 -15.24
N GLY A 68 4.64 -10.79 -15.47
CA GLY A 68 3.72 -9.68 -15.29
C GLY A 68 3.65 -9.19 -13.84
N ARG A 69 3.66 -10.10 -12.85
CA ARG A 69 3.77 -9.73 -11.42
C ARG A 69 5.07 -9.02 -11.10
N SER A 70 6.21 -9.56 -11.53
CA SER A 70 7.52 -8.99 -11.21
C SER A 70 7.69 -7.60 -11.85
N ARG A 71 7.24 -7.45 -13.10
CA ARG A 71 7.24 -6.17 -13.81
C ARG A 71 6.35 -5.15 -13.12
N LEU A 72 5.15 -5.54 -12.72
CA LEU A 72 4.24 -4.66 -12.00
C LEU A 72 4.82 -4.19 -10.66
N LEU A 73 5.36 -5.12 -9.87
CA LEU A 73 6.02 -4.79 -8.60
C LEU A 73 7.20 -3.83 -8.84
N HIS A 74 8.01 -4.08 -9.87
CA HIS A 74 9.10 -3.20 -10.23
C HIS A 74 8.61 -1.79 -10.62
N GLU A 75 7.59 -1.68 -11.46
CA GLU A 75 7.05 -0.39 -11.90
C GLU A 75 6.46 0.42 -10.73
N VAL A 76 5.75 -0.24 -9.79
CA VAL A 76 5.20 0.42 -8.60
C VAL A 76 6.30 0.83 -7.62
N THR A 77 7.31 0.00 -7.38
CA THR A 77 8.43 0.35 -6.49
C THR A 77 9.25 1.53 -7.05
N VAL A 78 9.46 1.59 -8.37
CA VAL A 78 10.07 2.75 -9.04
C VAL A 78 9.19 4.00 -8.88
N LEU A 79 7.88 3.89 -9.08
CA LEU A 79 6.93 5.00 -8.90
C LEU A 79 7.03 5.59 -7.48
N LEU A 80 6.94 4.75 -6.45
CA LEU A 80 7.00 5.20 -5.06
C LEU A 80 8.33 5.88 -4.72
N ARG A 81 9.45 5.33 -5.19
CA ARG A 81 10.80 5.90 -4.95
C ARG A 81 11.02 7.24 -5.65
N ARG A 82 10.45 7.45 -6.84
CA ARG A 82 10.49 8.75 -7.54
C ARG A 82 9.85 9.86 -6.72
N HIS A 83 8.87 9.53 -5.88
CA HIS A 83 8.14 10.47 -5.03
C HIS A 83 8.57 10.41 -3.55
N ARG A 84 9.81 10.02 -3.25
CA ARG A 84 10.31 9.91 -1.87
C ARG A 84 10.13 11.18 -1.02
N ALA A 85 10.21 12.34 -1.65
CA ALA A 85 10.10 13.64 -0.97
C ALA A 85 8.67 13.93 -0.48
N ALA A 86 7.67 13.21 -1.00
CA ALA A 86 6.27 13.33 -0.64
C ALA A 86 5.81 12.24 0.34
N TRP A 87 6.72 11.40 0.86
CA TRP A 87 6.35 10.38 1.83
C TRP A 87 5.99 11.01 3.18
N VAL A 88 4.86 10.61 3.73
CA VAL A 88 4.30 11.12 4.99
C VAL A 88 4.44 10.09 6.11
N TYR A 89 3.97 8.87 5.86
CA TYR A 89 4.14 7.73 6.77
C TYR A 89 4.76 6.55 6.04
N GLY A 90 5.61 5.82 6.75
CA GLY A 90 6.11 4.51 6.35
C GLY A 90 5.64 3.46 7.33
N GLY A 91 5.23 2.30 6.84
CA GLY A 91 4.91 1.16 7.69
C GLY A 91 5.34 -0.15 7.07
N ALA A 92 5.56 -1.15 7.90
CA ALA A 92 5.89 -2.50 7.45
C ALA A 92 5.39 -3.57 8.40
N ILE A 93 5.17 -4.76 7.83
CA ILE A 93 4.98 -6.02 8.54
C ILE A 93 5.88 -7.02 7.85
N ASP A 94 6.73 -7.69 8.62
CA ASP A 94 7.56 -8.78 8.13
C ASP A 94 7.12 -10.07 8.82
N HIS A 95 6.82 -11.10 8.03
CA HIS A 95 6.70 -12.48 8.48
C HIS A 95 7.89 -13.24 7.88
N PRO A 96 8.86 -13.63 8.72
CA PRO A 96 10.08 -14.26 8.24
C PRO A 96 9.78 -15.58 7.55
N MET A 97 10.73 -16.07 6.76
CA MET A 97 10.67 -17.35 6.05
C MET A 97 10.00 -18.45 6.89
N THR A 98 8.91 -19.00 6.38
CA THR A 98 8.14 -20.09 6.99
C THR A 98 7.75 -21.11 5.94
N ASP A 99 7.08 -22.19 6.31
CA ASP A 99 6.54 -23.18 5.38
C ASP A 99 5.52 -22.54 4.42
N LEU A 100 5.49 -23.00 3.17
CA LEU A 100 4.66 -22.40 2.12
C LEU A 100 3.17 -22.30 2.49
N ASP A 101 2.63 -23.30 3.20
CA ASP A 101 1.23 -23.31 3.60
C ASP A 101 0.93 -22.25 4.66
N GLU A 102 1.84 -22.02 5.60
CA GLU A 102 1.71 -20.94 6.59
C GLU A 102 1.86 -19.57 5.91
N ALA A 103 2.86 -19.41 5.04
CA ALA A 103 3.01 -18.19 4.23
C ALA A 103 1.75 -17.89 3.40
N ARG A 104 1.13 -18.91 2.82
CA ARG A 104 -0.13 -18.79 2.07
C ARG A 104 -1.29 -18.34 2.96
N ARG A 105 -1.42 -18.91 4.16
CA ARG A 105 -2.44 -18.49 5.14
C ARG A 105 -2.24 -17.02 5.54
N MET A 106 -1.01 -16.64 5.89
CA MET A 106 -0.67 -15.28 6.28
C MET A 106 -0.96 -14.30 5.14
N PHE A 107 -0.54 -14.60 3.91
CA PHE A 107 -0.80 -13.76 2.75
C PHE A 107 -2.30 -13.55 2.53
N ARG A 108 -3.10 -14.65 2.53
CA ARG A 108 -4.56 -14.57 2.36
C ARG A 108 -5.23 -13.74 3.46
N GLN A 109 -4.83 -13.94 4.71
CA GLN A 109 -5.35 -13.18 5.84
C GLN A 109 -5.05 -11.68 5.66
N ARG A 110 -3.81 -11.33 5.31
CA ARG A 110 -3.39 -9.93 5.12
C ARG A 110 -4.09 -9.27 3.94
N THR A 111 -4.22 -9.96 2.81
CA THR A 111 -5.02 -9.49 1.67
C THR A 111 -6.49 -9.27 2.06
N GLY A 112 -7.07 -10.19 2.85
CA GLY A 112 -8.43 -10.08 3.37
C GLY A 112 -8.62 -8.85 4.26
N THR A 113 -7.73 -8.63 5.22
CA THR A 113 -7.73 -7.43 6.09
C THR A 113 -7.55 -6.15 5.29
N ALA A 114 -6.62 -6.14 4.33
CA ALA A 114 -6.41 -4.99 3.47
C ALA A 114 -7.72 -4.63 2.74
N ARG A 115 -8.32 -5.59 2.04
CA ARG A 115 -9.57 -5.36 1.30
C ARG A 115 -10.74 -4.97 2.20
N SER A 116 -10.86 -5.56 3.40
CA SER A 116 -11.97 -5.26 4.32
C SER A 116 -11.87 -3.88 4.99
N THR A 117 -10.71 -3.22 4.90
CA THR A 117 -10.54 -1.87 5.45
C THR A 117 -11.28 -0.82 4.60
N TYR A 118 -11.77 -1.20 3.43
CA TYR A 118 -12.37 -0.30 2.44
C TYR A 118 -13.78 -0.73 2.05
N THR A 119 -14.61 0.24 1.65
CA THR A 119 -16.06 0.02 1.50
C THR A 119 -16.49 -0.26 0.06
N THR A 120 -15.76 0.25 -0.95
CA THR A 120 -16.15 0.14 -2.36
C THR A 120 -14.94 -0.21 -3.22
N GLU A 121 -14.99 -1.26 -4.04
CA GLU A 121 -13.92 -1.62 -4.98
C GLU A 121 -14.24 -1.03 -6.36
N VAL A 122 -13.37 -0.18 -6.90
CA VAL A 122 -13.60 0.61 -8.14
C VAL A 122 -12.81 0.04 -9.32
N LEU A 123 -11.72 -0.67 -9.05
CA LEU A 123 -10.87 -1.38 -10.01
C LEU A 123 -10.35 -2.59 -9.28
N ARG A 124 -10.63 -3.74 -9.88
CA ARG A 124 -10.08 -5.02 -9.49
C ARG A 124 -9.42 -5.64 -10.69
N ASN A 125 -8.14 -5.97 -10.58
CA ASN A 125 -7.48 -6.83 -11.56
C ASN A 125 -7.00 -8.06 -10.81
N ALA A 126 -7.72 -9.16 -10.99
CA ALA A 126 -7.47 -10.42 -10.33
C ALA A 126 -7.87 -11.58 -11.23
N ASP A 127 -7.10 -12.67 -11.19
CA ASP A 127 -7.43 -13.92 -11.90
C ASP A 127 -7.66 -13.73 -13.41
N GLY A 128 -6.97 -12.74 -14.01
CA GLY A 128 -7.08 -12.40 -15.43
C GLY A 128 -8.35 -11.61 -15.79
N GLN A 129 -9.11 -11.18 -14.80
CA GLN A 129 -10.30 -10.35 -14.97
C GLN A 129 -10.05 -8.94 -14.44
N VAL A 130 -10.32 -7.95 -15.29
CA VAL A 130 -10.31 -6.54 -14.92
C VAL A 130 -11.77 -6.09 -14.77
N LEU A 131 -12.18 -5.81 -13.54
CA LEU A 131 -13.45 -5.18 -13.21
C LEU A 131 -13.20 -3.71 -12.93
N ILE A 132 -14.03 -2.85 -13.49
CA ILE A 132 -14.00 -1.41 -13.28
C ILE A 132 -15.42 -0.98 -12.97
N ASP A 133 -15.63 -0.45 -11.77
CA ASP A 133 -16.90 0.13 -11.33
C ASP A 133 -16.79 1.65 -11.26
N ASP A 134 -17.93 2.32 -11.29
CA ASP A 134 -17.96 3.77 -11.08
C ASP A 134 -17.61 4.11 -9.64
N ALA A 135 -16.67 5.03 -9.47
CA ALA A 135 -16.34 5.55 -8.16
C ALA A 135 -17.55 6.31 -7.60
N PRO A 136 -18.01 6.01 -6.37
CA PRO A 136 -19.03 6.84 -5.74
C PRO A 136 -18.50 8.27 -5.61
N VAL A 137 -19.35 9.24 -5.92
CA VAL A 137 -19.02 10.66 -5.73
C VAL A 137 -19.01 10.93 -4.23
N VAL A 138 -17.83 10.81 -3.63
CA VAL A 138 -17.56 11.20 -2.25
C VAL A 138 -16.82 12.53 -2.31
N THR A 139 -17.45 13.59 -1.79
CA THR A 139 -16.85 14.93 -1.70
C THR A 139 -16.60 15.28 -0.25
N ARG A 140 -15.33 15.21 0.17
CA ARG A 140 -14.87 15.57 1.51
C ARG A 140 -13.92 16.77 1.45
N SER A 141 -14.38 17.85 0.80
CA SER A 141 -13.55 19.05 0.55
C SER A 141 -13.05 19.73 1.84
N SER A 142 -13.75 19.57 2.96
CA SER A 142 -13.34 20.08 4.27
C SER A 142 -12.13 19.36 4.87
N GLU A 143 -11.72 18.22 4.29
CA GLU A 143 -10.56 17.42 4.72
C GLU A 143 -9.26 17.83 4.01
N GLY A 144 -9.29 18.95 3.28
CA GLY A 144 -8.13 19.48 2.58
C GLY A 144 -7.78 18.69 1.31
N PRO A 145 -6.53 18.80 0.83
CA PRO A 145 -6.12 18.24 -0.43
C PRO A 145 -5.93 16.73 -0.34
N GLY A 146 -5.78 16.14 0.86
CA GLY A 146 -5.87 14.72 1.20
C GLY A 146 -4.65 13.86 0.80
N LEU A 147 -4.41 12.79 1.56
CA LEU A 147 -3.31 11.86 1.40
C LEU A 147 -3.65 10.69 0.46
N LEU A 148 -2.64 9.87 0.15
CA LEU A 148 -2.77 8.61 -0.59
C LEU A 148 -1.95 7.52 0.11
N LEU A 149 -2.59 6.44 0.55
CA LEU A 149 -1.91 5.25 1.05
C LEU A 149 -1.77 4.22 -0.09
N VAL A 150 -0.57 3.68 -0.24
CA VAL A 150 -0.24 2.55 -1.11
C VAL A 150 0.29 1.41 -0.23
N THR A 151 -0.31 0.24 -0.36
CA THR A 151 0.06 -0.99 0.35
C THR A 151 0.57 -2.02 -0.65
N LEU A 152 1.77 -2.53 -0.44
CA LEU A 152 2.36 -3.64 -1.19
C LEU A 152 2.43 -4.84 -0.26
N LEU A 153 1.83 -5.96 -0.64
CA LEU A 153 1.98 -7.23 0.06
C LEU A 153 2.59 -8.25 -0.90
N VAL A 154 3.69 -8.86 -0.47
CA VAL A 154 4.52 -9.72 -1.30
C VAL A 154 4.79 -11.03 -0.57
N ALA A 155 4.63 -12.14 -1.27
CA ALA A 155 5.16 -13.44 -0.85
C ALA A 155 6.32 -13.84 -1.75
N SER A 156 7.44 -14.26 -1.17
CA SER A 156 8.69 -14.54 -1.88
C SER A 156 9.38 -15.82 -1.41
N ARG A 157 9.99 -16.58 -2.33
CA ARG A 157 10.86 -17.74 -2.01
C ARG A 157 12.21 -17.33 -1.42
N ARG A 158 12.55 -16.05 -1.50
CA ARG A 158 13.74 -15.47 -0.87
C ARG A 158 13.32 -14.68 0.34
N GLN A 159 14.12 -14.77 1.39
CA GLN A 159 14.01 -13.90 2.55
C GLN A 159 14.04 -12.44 2.09
N LEU A 160 13.03 -11.69 2.48
CA LEU A 160 12.95 -10.25 2.24
C LEU A 160 13.64 -9.52 3.39
N VAL A 161 14.01 -8.27 3.17
CA VAL A 161 14.65 -7.49 4.22
C VAL A 161 13.67 -7.36 5.37
N THR A 162 14.05 -7.83 6.56
CA THR A 162 13.29 -7.58 7.79
C THR A 162 13.26 -6.09 8.05
N VAL A 163 12.13 -5.48 7.73
CA VAL A 163 11.90 -4.07 8.02
C VAL A 163 11.44 -4.02 9.48
N GLY A 164 12.24 -3.39 10.34
CA GLY A 164 11.75 -2.86 11.61
C GLY A 164 10.64 -1.83 11.36
N VAL A 165 10.22 -1.08 12.37
CA VAL A 165 9.43 0.13 12.07
C VAL A 165 10.31 1.04 11.20
N PRO A 166 9.90 1.44 9.99
CA PRO A 166 10.69 2.37 9.19
C PRO A 166 10.56 3.77 9.80
N GLU A 167 11.28 3.98 10.91
CA GLU A 167 11.33 5.25 11.66
C GLU A 167 12.02 6.35 10.86
N ASP A 168 12.86 5.97 9.90
CA ASP A 168 13.44 6.86 8.91
C ASP A 168 12.99 6.48 7.48
N GLY A 169 12.98 7.47 6.59
CA GLY A 169 12.64 7.25 5.19
C GLY A 169 13.65 6.35 4.46
N GLU A 170 14.83 6.14 5.04
CA GLU A 170 15.90 5.37 4.43
C GLU A 170 15.69 3.86 4.59
N ALA A 171 15.19 3.40 5.74
CA ALA A 171 14.73 2.03 5.94
C ALA A 171 13.55 1.68 5.01
N LEU A 172 12.59 2.59 4.87
CA LEU A 172 11.47 2.41 3.94
C LEU A 172 11.96 2.31 2.49
N ARG A 173 12.90 3.17 2.10
CA ARG A 173 13.53 3.14 0.78
C ARG A 173 14.18 1.78 0.49
N ARG A 174 14.98 1.27 1.43
CA ARG A 174 15.63 -0.05 1.28
C ARG A 174 14.61 -1.18 1.17
N ALA A 175 13.53 -1.13 1.93
CA ALA A 175 12.45 -2.12 1.85
C ALA A 175 11.80 -2.12 0.45
N ILE A 176 11.39 -0.96 -0.04
CA ILE A 176 10.76 -0.81 -1.36
C ILE A 176 11.72 -1.26 -2.48
N GLU A 177 13.01 -0.95 -2.35
CA GLU A 177 14.05 -1.41 -3.29
C GLU A 177 14.23 -2.93 -3.29
N ALA A 178 14.25 -3.56 -2.11
CA ALA A 178 14.36 -5.00 -2.00
C ALA A 178 13.19 -5.72 -2.70
N LEU A 179 11.97 -5.19 -2.55
CA LEU A 179 10.79 -5.73 -3.26
C LEU A 179 10.94 -5.57 -4.79
N GLY A 180 11.41 -4.42 -5.25
CA GLY A 180 11.57 -4.12 -6.69
C GLY A 180 12.66 -4.92 -7.40
N CYS A 181 13.52 -5.60 -6.65
CA CYS A 181 14.59 -6.47 -7.16
C CYS A 181 14.17 -7.95 -7.28
N LEU A 182 12.93 -8.30 -6.91
CA LEU A 182 12.45 -9.68 -7.00
C LEU A 182 12.24 -10.10 -8.46
N ASN A 183 12.84 -11.22 -8.83
CA ASN A 183 12.67 -11.83 -10.13
C ASN A 183 11.40 -12.72 -10.17
N PRO A 184 10.93 -13.13 -11.36
CA PRO A 184 9.73 -13.96 -11.52
C PRO A 184 9.77 -15.28 -10.75
N ALA A 185 10.95 -15.89 -10.60
CA ALA A 185 11.12 -17.16 -9.90
C ALA A 185 10.99 -17.02 -8.37
N ALA A 186 11.44 -15.90 -7.82
CA ALA A 186 11.36 -15.59 -6.40
C ALA A 186 9.96 -15.11 -5.99
N LEU A 187 9.26 -14.36 -6.84
CA LEU A 187 7.96 -13.78 -6.52
C LEU A 187 6.81 -14.80 -6.62
N ILE A 188 6.25 -15.17 -5.46
CA ILE A 188 5.16 -16.15 -5.35
C ILE A 188 3.81 -15.46 -5.58
N ALA A 189 3.53 -14.41 -4.80
CA ALA A 189 2.27 -13.69 -4.82
C ALA A 189 2.47 -12.19 -4.60
N LEU A 190 1.56 -11.38 -5.13
CA LEU A 190 1.60 -9.93 -5.07
C LEU A 190 0.18 -9.39 -4.89
N GLU A 191 -0.02 -8.52 -3.90
CA GLU A 191 -1.20 -7.64 -3.80
C GLU A 191 -0.71 -6.20 -3.79
N ILE A 192 -1.34 -5.35 -4.57
CA ILE A 192 -1.15 -3.90 -4.54
C ILE A 192 -2.49 -3.25 -4.30
N VAL A 193 -2.55 -2.42 -3.26
CA VAL A 193 -3.77 -1.74 -2.84
C VAL A 193 -3.49 -0.26 -2.66
N TRP A 194 -4.35 0.61 -3.18
CA TRP A 194 -4.25 2.03 -2.90
C TRP A 194 -5.60 2.68 -2.57
N THR A 195 -5.53 3.72 -1.75
CA THR A 195 -6.69 4.44 -1.25
C THR A 195 -6.31 5.88 -0.86
N PRO A 196 -7.16 6.88 -1.10
CA PRO A 196 -8.41 6.80 -1.85
C PRO A 196 -8.20 6.39 -3.32
N ALA A 197 -9.19 5.69 -3.87
CA ALA A 197 -9.27 5.39 -5.29
C ALA A 197 -9.80 6.59 -6.08
N ALA A 198 -10.94 7.12 -5.63
CA ALA A 198 -11.64 8.19 -6.34
C ALA A 198 -10.87 9.51 -6.29
N PRO A 199 -10.71 10.24 -7.41
CA PRO A 199 -10.04 11.54 -7.43
C PRO A 199 -10.71 12.62 -6.57
N THR A 200 -11.99 12.46 -6.22
CA THR A 200 -12.75 13.39 -5.37
C THR A 200 -12.70 13.03 -3.88
N ASP A 201 -12.30 11.80 -3.57
CA ASP A 201 -12.23 11.31 -2.20
C ASP A 201 -10.93 11.73 -1.53
N ARG A 202 -10.99 12.05 -0.24
CA ARG A 202 -9.88 12.64 0.52
C ARG A 202 -9.59 11.75 1.71
N MET A 203 -8.31 11.63 2.06
CA MET A 203 -7.89 10.90 3.25
C MET A 203 -7.13 11.86 4.15
N THR A 204 -7.57 12.01 5.39
CA THR A 204 -6.81 12.77 6.40
C THR A 204 -5.66 11.93 6.96
N SER A 205 -4.69 12.54 7.62
CA SER A 205 -3.63 11.84 8.34
C SER A 205 -4.21 10.93 9.43
N ALA A 206 -5.23 11.42 10.16
CA ALA A 206 -5.93 10.63 11.17
C ALA A 206 -6.63 9.40 10.56
N GLU A 207 -7.13 9.50 9.33
CA GLU A 207 -7.66 8.35 8.60
C GLU A 207 -6.57 7.38 8.17
N ALA A 208 -5.47 7.90 7.63
CA ALA A 208 -4.33 7.08 7.22
C ALA A 208 -3.78 6.27 8.41
N GLU A 209 -3.62 6.88 9.59
CA GLU A 209 -3.18 6.21 10.82
C GLU A 209 -4.15 5.12 11.27
N ARG A 210 -5.46 5.36 11.18
CA ARG A 210 -6.48 4.34 11.47
C ARG A 210 -6.39 3.15 10.52
N VAL A 211 -6.21 3.42 9.22
CA VAL A 211 -6.03 2.36 8.20
C VAL A 211 -4.76 1.58 8.46
N LEU A 212 -3.63 2.24 8.68
CA LEU A 212 -2.34 1.60 8.99
C LEU A 212 -2.44 0.71 10.24
N THR A 213 -3.13 1.19 11.27
CA THR A 213 -3.41 0.41 12.49
C THR A 213 -4.28 -0.81 12.19
N ALA A 214 -5.34 -0.65 11.40
CA ALA A 214 -6.24 -1.75 11.02
C ALA A 214 -5.54 -2.84 10.18
N LEU A 215 -4.56 -2.45 9.35
CA LEU A 215 -3.71 -3.38 8.61
C LEU A 215 -2.74 -4.15 9.53
N GLY A 216 -2.54 -3.67 10.76
CA GLY A 216 -1.51 -4.14 11.68
C GLY A 216 -0.10 -3.71 11.28
N CYS A 217 0.03 -2.71 10.40
CA CYS A 217 1.32 -2.12 10.00
C CYS A 217 1.91 -1.44 11.24
N ARG A 218 3.16 -1.75 11.61
CA ARG A 218 3.90 -0.84 12.49
C ARG A 218 4.39 0.30 11.63
N PHE A 219 4.01 1.53 11.96
CA PHE A 219 4.27 2.70 11.13
C PHE A 219 4.84 3.86 11.92
N ALA A 220 5.51 4.77 11.21
CA ALA A 220 6.03 6.01 11.75
C ALA A 220 5.76 7.17 10.79
N LYS A 221 5.56 8.37 11.35
CA LYS A 221 5.57 9.62 10.59
C LYS A 221 7.01 9.93 10.18
N LEU A 222 7.23 10.20 8.91
CA LEU A 222 8.56 10.49 8.39
C LEU A 222 8.98 11.94 8.71
N PRO A 223 10.30 12.18 8.93
CA PRO A 223 10.80 13.51 9.23
C PRO A 223 10.43 14.54 8.15
N GLY A 224 9.94 15.70 8.58
CA GLY A 224 9.55 16.80 7.69
C GLY A 224 8.16 16.65 7.05
N ALA A 225 7.47 15.53 7.26
CA ALA A 225 6.11 15.35 6.75
C ALA A 225 5.08 16.20 7.49
N LEU A 226 4.19 16.84 6.72
CA LEU A 226 3.03 17.55 7.25
C LEU A 226 1.88 16.56 7.49
N ALA A 227 1.66 16.22 8.76
CA ALA A 227 0.57 15.36 9.18
C ALA A 227 0.24 15.59 10.66
N GLY A 228 -1.01 15.34 11.03
CA GLY A 228 -1.56 15.59 12.36
C GLY A 228 -2.44 16.84 12.37
N THR A 229 -2.51 17.52 13.52
CA THR A 229 -3.35 18.70 13.69
C THR A 229 -2.49 19.96 13.70
N ALA A 230 -2.91 21.00 12.97
CA ALA A 230 -2.32 22.33 12.99
C ALA A 230 -3.30 23.34 13.59
N ILE A 231 -2.75 24.42 14.17
CA ILE A 231 -3.53 25.56 14.67
C ILE A 231 -3.35 26.73 13.71
N CYS A 232 -4.44 27.34 13.27
CA CYS A 232 -4.43 28.46 12.35
C CYS A 232 -3.85 29.75 12.99
N ASP A 233 -3.04 30.50 12.25
CA ASP A 233 -2.47 31.78 12.69
C ASP A 233 -3.43 32.97 12.70
N PHE A 234 -4.61 32.82 12.11
CA PHE A 234 -5.59 33.90 12.03
C PHE A 234 -6.84 33.63 12.86
N CYS A 235 -7.50 32.49 12.62
CA CYS A 235 -8.80 32.20 13.22
C CYS A 235 -8.76 31.23 14.41
N ASP A 236 -7.56 30.82 14.87
CA ASP A 236 -7.34 29.84 15.94
C ASP A 236 -7.99 28.46 15.72
N GLY A 237 -8.50 28.20 14.52
CA GLY A 237 -9.13 26.93 14.15
C GLY A 237 -8.12 25.79 14.04
N LEU A 238 -8.53 24.61 14.51
CA LEU A 238 -7.81 23.36 14.28
C LEU A 238 -8.08 22.84 12.89
N TYR A 239 -7.03 22.41 12.19
CA TYR A 239 -7.18 21.84 10.85
C TYR A 239 -6.10 20.79 10.57
N PRO A 240 -6.29 19.92 9.55
CA PRO A 240 -5.30 18.92 9.20
C PRO A 240 -4.00 19.58 8.72
N ALA A 241 -2.86 19.20 9.30
CA ALA A 241 -1.56 19.81 8.98
C ALA A 241 -1.16 19.61 7.51
N GLU A 242 -1.60 18.50 6.90
CA GLU A 242 -1.42 18.18 5.48
C GLU A 242 -2.18 19.12 4.53
N ALA A 243 -3.05 20.00 5.03
CA ALA A 243 -3.79 20.93 4.20
C ALA A 243 -2.97 22.12 3.69
N TYR A 244 -1.72 22.30 4.15
CA TYR A 244 -0.80 23.41 3.87
C TYR A 244 -1.30 24.80 4.32
N SER A 245 -2.62 25.03 4.36
CA SER A 245 -3.31 26.24 4.78
C SER A 245 -4.60 25.89 5.52
N CYS A 246 -5.07 26.79 6.38
CA CYS A 246 -6.29 26.59 7.14
C CYS A 246 -7.52 26.42 6.22
N VAL A 247 -8.25 25.32 6.39
CA VAL A 247 -9.47 25.03 5.60
C VAL A 247 -10.64 25.98 5.90
N HIS A 248 -10.55 26.79 6.96
CA HIS A 248 -11.59 27.76 7.35
C HIS A 248 -11.35 29.15 6.77
N CYS A 249 -10.10 29.63 6.75
CA CYS A 249 -9.78 31.01 6.37
C CYS A 249 -8.56 31.17 5.45
N GLY A 250 -7.85 30.08 5.09
CA GLY A 250 -6.69 30.11 4.19
C GLY A 250 -5.37 30.57 4.81
N ALA A 251 -5.34 30.94 6.09
CA ALA A 251 -4.12 31.39 6.76
C ALA A 251 -3.14 30.23 7.07
N ALA A 252 -1.87 30.59 7.31
CA ALA A 252 -0.79 29.67 7.64
C ALA A 252 -0.94 29.04 9.04
N PRO A 253 -0.22 27.95 9.34
CA PRO A 253 -0.16 27.40 10.70
C PRO A 253 0.68 28.27 11.65
N ARG A 254 0.20 28.45 12.89
CA ARG A 254 1.02 28.92 14.04
C ARG A 254 2.00 27.86 14.53
N GLY A 255 1.61 26.60 14.37
CA GLY A 255 2.36 25.43 14.83
C GLY A 255 1.58 24.13 14.60
N THR A 256 2.25 23.01 14.79
CA THR A 256 1.65 21.67 14.73
C THR A 256 1.47 21.12 16.13
N VAL A 257 0.27 20.62 16.44
CA VAL A 257 0.02 19.78 17.61
C VAL A 257 0.47 18.37 17.23
N THR A 258 1.62 17.96 17.72
CA THR A 258 2.02 16.55 17.70
C THR A 258 1.13 15.80 18.70
N ALA A 259 0.28 14.92 18.18
CA ALA A 259 -0.33 13.85 18.96
C ALA A 259 0.70 12.77 19.25
#